data_AF-A0A7S0G191-F1
#
_entry.id   AF-A0A7S0G191-F1
#
_cell.length_a   1.000
_cell.length_b   1.000
_cell.length_c   1.000
_cell.angle_alpha   90.00
_cell.angle_beta   90.00
_cell.angle_gamma   90.00
#
_symmetry.space_group_name_H-M   'P 1'
#
loop_
_entity.id
_entity.type
_entity.pdbx_description
1 polymer ?
#
loop_
_entity_poly.entity_id
_entity_poly.type
_entity_poly.pdbx_seq_one_letter_code
_entity_poly.pdbx_strand_id
1 'polypeptide(L)'
;ARYLLDRRLLSLVLDLDHTLLHATDDPRAKAALMMDDQSPKTPGTPMLSPAYHKGIHPLALDGQSFFVKLRPGLGNFLRRMKNKFELHIYTMGTRSYADSIAAIIDPERKLFGERLTSRDDFEEGSLNQKNLRRVFPCDDTMVLIVDDREDVWLEDRSSKMPNLIKARPYHFFKGLHEAYDRTSKAPIEIGGGSLAKKQA
;
A
#
# COMPACT_ATOMS: atom_id res chain seq x y z
N ALA A 1 9.57 -20.02 11.18
CA ALA A 1 8.78 -20.47 12.34
C ALA A 1 9.48 -20.29 13.70
N ARG A 2 10.66 -20.89 13.96
CA ARG A 2 11.28 -20.93 15.31
C ARG A 2 11.38 -19.57 16.03
N TYR A 3 11.91 -18.55 15.35
CA TYR A 3 12.02 -17.18 15.90
C TYR A 3 10.67 -16.59 16.34
N LEU A 4 9.61 -16.77 15.55
CA LEU A 4 8.27 -16.26 15.89
C LEU A 4 7.69 -17.01 17.09
N LEU A 5 7.87 -18.33 17.15
CA LEU A 5 7.44 -19.17 18.27
C LEU A 5 8.13 -18.77 19.58
N ASP A 6 9.45 -18.57 19.54
CA ASP A 6 10.24 -18.17 20.71
C ASP A 6 9.78 -16.80 21.25
N ARG A 7 9.37 -15.89 20.36
CA ARG A 7 8.82 -14.58 20.71
C ARG A 7 7.31 -14.58 20.95
N ARG A 8 6.62 -15.72 20.77
CA ARG A 8 5.16 -15.88 20.83
C ARG A 8 4.43 -14.89 19.92
N LEU A 9 4.94 -14.71 18.71
CA LEU A 9 4.36 -13.87 17.66
C LEU A 9 3.83 -14.72 16.50
N LEU A 10 2.95 -14.13 15.71
CA LEU A 10 2.60 -14.57 14.35
C LEU A 10 3.15 -13.57 13.33
N SER A 11 3.03 -13.85 12.04
CA SER A 11 3.25 -12.85 10.97
C SER A 11 1.93 -12.21 10.57
N LEU A 12 1.93 -10.89 10.34
CA LEU A 12 0.78 -10.16 9.80
C LEU A 12 1.18 -9.40 8.54
N VAL A 13 0.66 -9.84 7.41
CA VAL A 13 0.80 -9.18 6.11
C VAL A 13 -0.34 -8.17 5.94
N LEU A 14 0.02 -6.93 5.70
CA LEU A 14 -0.91 -5.83 5.53
C LEU A 14 -0.81 -5.27 4.11
N ASP A 15 -1.95 -5.21 3.44
CA ASP A 15 -2.10 -4.40 2.23
C ASP A 15 -2.16 -2.90 2.56
N LEU A 16 -1.91 -2.03 1.58
CA LEU A 16 -1.95 -0.57 1.76
C LEU A 16 -3.28 0.03 1.27
N ASP A 17 -3.48 0.06 -0.05
CA ASP A 17 -4.52 0.84 -0.72
C ASP A 17 -5.90 0.25 -0.47
N HIS A 18 -6.81 1.06 0.07
CA HIS A 18 -8.14 0.70 0.58
C HIS A 18 -8.15 -0.26 1.78
N THR A 19 -6.98 -0.72 2.24
CA THR A 19 -6.85 -1.47 3.48
C THR A 19 -6.47 -0.57 4.65
N LEU A 20 -5.29 0.05 4.61
CA LEU A 20 -4.77 0.93 5.66
C LEU A 20 -4.90 2.42 5.32
N LEU A 21 -5.07 2.75 4.04
CA LEU A 21 -5.13 4.13 3.56
C LEU A 21 -5.95 4.24 2.28
N HIS A 22 -6.16 5.45 1.78
CA HIS A 22 -6.74 5.73 0.48
C HIS A 22 -5.96 6.86 -0.19
N ALA A 23 -5.59 6.70 -1.46
CA ALA A 23 -4.76 7.65 -2.20
C ALA A 23 -5.49 8.19 -3.44
N THR A 24 -5.33 9.48 -3.71
CA THR A 24 -5.86 10.16 -4.90
C THR A 24 -4.79 11.09 -5.47
N ASP A 25 -4.66 11.14 -6.79
CA ASP A 25 -3.87 12.12 -7.55
C ASP A 25 -4.75 13.24 -8.12
N ASP A 26 -6.05 13.22 -7.82
CA ASP A 26 -7.02 14.16 -8.35
C ASP A 26 -6.74 15.59 -7.85
N PRO A 27 -6.50 16.57 -8.73
CA PRO A 27 -6.23 17.95 -8.33
C PRO A 27 -7.34 18.57 -7.48
N ARG A 28 -8.59 18.08 -7.57
CA ARG A 28 -9.71 18.54 -6.74
C ARG A 28 -9.49 18.24 -5.26
N ALA A 29 -8.71 17.21 -4.92
CA ALA A 29 -8.32 16.95 -3.54
C ALA A 29 -7.51 18.11 -2.94
N LYS A 30 -6.63 18.74 -3.74
CA LYS A 30 -5.89 19.94 -3.33
C LYS A 30 -6.83 21.11 -3.03
N ALA A 31 -7.81 21.34 -3.91
CA ALA A 31 -8.79 22.41 -3.72
C ALA A 31 -9.62 22.20 -2.44
N ALA A 32 -10.09 20.98 -2.18
CA ALA A 32 -10.81 20.65 -0.96
C ALA A 32 -9.96 20.85 0.31
N LEU A 33 -8.65 20.57 0.25
CA LEU A 33 -7.72 20.80 1.36
C LEU A 33 -7.37 22.27 1.59
N MET A 34 -7.45 23.11 0.55
CA MET A 34 -7.15 24.54 0.62
C MET A 34 -8.38 25.40 0.97
N MET A 35 -9.60 24.92 0.74
CA MET A 35 -10.84 25.63 1.08
C MET A 35 -11.08 25.75 2.59
N ASP A 36 -10.46 24.88 3.39
CA ASP A 36 -10.67 24.75 4.83
C ASP A 36 -9.59 25.55 5.63
N ASP A 37 -8.65 26.21 4.94
CA ASP A 37 -7.66 27.18 5.46
C ASP A 37 -8.23 28.62 5.55
N GLN A 38 -9.34 28.79 6.28
CA GLN A 38 -9.88 30.11 6.67
C GLN A 38 -9.47 30.49 8.11
N SER A 39 -8.48 29.81 8.69
CA SER A 39 -8.01 30.11 10.04
C SER A 39 -7.25 31.46 10.09
N PRO A 40 -7.49 32.32 11.10
CA PRO A 40 -6.85 33.64 11.17
C PRO A 40 -5.33 33.50 11.31
N LYS A 41 -4.59 34.10 10.37
CA LYS A 41 -3.13 34.10 10.32
C LYS A 41 -2.57 35.06 11.38
N THR A 42 -2.07 34.55 12.51
CA THR A 42 -1.28 35.35 13.46
C THR A 42 0.16 35.54 12.94
N PRO A 43 0.69 36.77 12.85
CA PRO A 43 2.08 37.00 12.48
C PRO A 43 3.03 36.53 13.60
N GLY A 44 4.04 35.73 13.26
CA GLY A 44 5.13 35.33 14.18
C GLY A 44 5.24 33.84 14.52
N THR A 45 4.28 33.01 14.11
CA THR A 45 4.41 31.55 14.19
C THR A 45 5.25 31.02 13.01
N PRO A 46 6.23 30.11 13.22
CA PRO A 46 6.93 29.46 12.12
C PRO A 46 5.90 28.78 11.20
N MET A 47 6.06 28.94 9.88
CA MET A 47 5.20 28.31 8.87
C MET A 47 5.30 26.77 8.95
N LEU A 48 4.54 26.16 9.84
CA LEU A 48 4.01 24.83 9.63
C LEU A 48 2.72 25.04 8.82
N SER A 49 2.72 24.61 7.57
CA SER A 49 1.66 24.93 6.62
C SER A 49 0.26 24.53 7.13
N PRO A 50 -0.78 25.35 6.89
CA PRO A 50 -2.11 25.11 7.39
C PRO A 50 -2.87 24.21 6.41
N ALA A 51 -2.67 22.88 6.51
CA ALA A 51 -3.55 21.88 5.88
C ALA A 51 -3.32 20.44 6.40
N TYR A 52 -2.92 20.26 7.67
CA TYR A 52 -3.06 18.97 8.36
C TYR A 52 -4.54 18.68 8.67
N HIS A 53 -5.40 18.67 7.64
CA HIS A 53 -6.80 18.30 7.74
C HIS A 53 -6.91 16.81 8.11
N LYS A 54 -6.90 16.54 9.43
CA LYS A 54 -7.12 15.25 10.09
C LYS A 54 -6.48 14.06 9.35
N GLY A 55 -5.16 13.99 9.23
CA GLY A 55 -4.45 12.78 8.73
C GLY A 55 -4.48 12.56 7.21
N ILE A 56 -4.50 13.65 6.43
CA ILE A 56 -4.18 13.64 4.99
C ILE A 56 -2.73 14.07 4.80
N HIS A 57 -2.00 13.34 3.95
CA HIS A 57 -0.56 13.49 3.71
C HIS A 57 -0.33 13.73 2.22
N PRO A 58 0.19 14.90 1.81
CA PRO A 58 0.62 15.11 0.43
C PRO A 58 1.92 14.35 0.16
N LEU A 59 2.02 13.76 -1.03
CA LEU A 59 3.21 13.08 -1.53
C LEU A 59 3.53 13.58 -2.94
N ALA A 60 4.82 13.61 -3.28
CA ALA A 60 5.28 13.87 -4.64
C ALA A 60 6.20 12.71 -5.04
N LEU A 61 5.79 11.95 -6.05
CA LEU A 61 6.54 10.80 -6.58
C LEU A 61 6.62 10.92 -8.09
N ASP A 62 7.81 10.83 -8.66
CA ASP A 62 8.06 10.82 -10.11
C ASP A 62 7.39 12.00 -10.87
N GLY A 63 7.35 13.17 -10.24
CA GLY A 63 6.72 14.38 -10.80
C GLY A 63 5.20 14.46 -10.66
N GLN A 64 4.56 13.43 -10.10
CA GLN A 64 3.13 13.39 -9.82
C GLN A 64 2.85 13.69 -8.34
N SER A 65 1.79 14.46 -8.08
CA SER A 65 1.34 14.78 -6.72
C SER A 65 0.16 13.90 -6.32
N PHE A 66 0.23 13.36 -5.11
CA PHE A 66 -0.78 12.50 -4.53
C PHE A 66 -1.20 13.02 -3.15
N PHE A 67 -2.40 12.65 -2.73
CA PHE A 67 -2.93 12.88 -1.39
C PHE A 67 -3.31 11.54 -0.79
N VAL A 68 -2.72 11.24 0.36
CA VAL A 68 -2.94 9.99 1.09
C VAL A 68 -3.73 10.27 2.35
N LYS A 69 -4.85 9.59 2.51
CA LYS A 69 -5.61 9.57 3.75
C LYS A 69 -5.34 8.28 4.50
N LEU A 70 -4.79 8.36 5.70
CA LEU A 70 -4.68 7.19 6.57
C LEU A 70 -6.06 6.76 7.09
N ARG A 71 -6.28 5.45 7.23
CA ARG A 71 -7.50 4.91 7.84
C ARG A 71 -7.55 5.31 9.32
N PRO A 72 -8.69 5.80 9.84
CA PRO A 72 -8.79 6.23 11.23
C PRO A 72 -8.36 5.13 12.21
N GLY A 73 -7.51 5.49 13.17
CA GLY A 73 -7.00 4.57 14.18
C GLY A 73 -5.77 3.75 13.76
N LEU A 74 -5.23 3.93 12.54
CA LEU A 74 -4.10 3.16 12.01
C LEU A 74 -2.91 3.09 12.98
N GLY A 75 -2.45 4.21 13.52
CA GLY A 75 -1.32 4.22 14.45
C GLY A 75 -1.58 3.39 15.72
N ASN A 76 -2.80 3.44 16.27
CA ASN A 76 -3.18 2.62 17.42
C ASN A 76 -3.31 1.14 17.06
N PHE A 77 -3.82 0.84 15.87
CA PHE A 77 -3.88 -0.52 15.34
C PHE A 77 -2.47 -1.11 15.24
N LEU A 78 -1.54 -0.46 14.54
CA LEU A 78 -0.16 -0.94 14.36
C LEU A 78 0.56 -1.12 15.70
N ARG A 79 0.41 -0.15 16.63
CA ARG A 79 0.99 -0.23 17.98
C ARG A 79 0.49 -1.42 18.79
N ARG A 80 -0.78 -1.83 18.62
CA ARG A 80 -1.35 -3.01 19.27
C ARG A 80 -0.90 -4.29 18.59
N MET A 81 -0.87 -4.30 17.26
CA MET A 81 -0.52 -5.47 16.47
C MET A 81 0.96 -5.86 16.62
N LYS A 82 1.89 -4.89 16.70
CA LYS A 82 3.33 -5.20 16.86
C LYS A 82 3.68 -6.05 18.09
N ASN A 83 2.82 -6.07 19.11
CA ASN A 83 3.02 -6.86 20.33
C ASN A 83 2.56 -8.33 20.18
N LYS A 84 1.90 -8.66 19.07
CA LYS A 84 1.35 -9.99 18.76
C LYS A 84 1.83 -10.52 17.42
N PHE A 85 2.27 -9.62 16.55
CA PHE A 85 2.65 -9.91 15.18
C PHE A 85 3.98 -9.25 14.82
N GLU A 86 4.78 -9.94 14.03
CA GLU A 86 5.76 -9.30 13.16
C GLU A 86 5.02 -8.75 11.93
N LEU A 87 5.17 -7.45 11.69
CA LEU A 87 4.39 -6.74 10.67
C LEU A 87 5.15 -6.70 9.34
N HIS A 88 4.42 -6.98 8.26
CA HIS A 88 4.89 -6.96 6.88
C HIS A 88 3.93 -6.10 6.04
N ILE A 89 4.45 -5.35 5.07
CA ILE A 89 3.65 -4.70 4.03
C ILE A 89 3.75 -5.54 2.76
N TYR A 90 2.60 -5.82 2.13
CA TYR A 90 2.57 -6.37 0.78
C TYR A 90 1.55 -5.60 -0.06
N THR A 91 2.04 -4.71 -0.93
CA THR A 91 1.22 -3.87 -1.82
C THR A 91 1.48 -4.17 -3.30
N MET A 92 0.48 -3.88 -4.15
CA MET A 92 0.65 -3.81 -5.61
C MET A 92 1.03 -2.40 -6.12
N GLY A 93 1.31 -1.46 -5.21
CA GLY A 93 1.96 -0.19 -5.54
C GLY A 93 3.43 -0.36 -5.91
N THR A 94 4.03 0.66 -6.52
CA THR A 94 5.48 0.69 -6.79
C THR A 94 6.28 0.67 -5.50
N ARG A 95 7.57 0.34 -5.61
CA ARG A 95 8.51 0.41 -4.49
C ARG A 95 8.62 1.81 -3.92
N SER A 96 8.77 2.82 -4.78
CA SER A 96 8.87 4.24 -4.38
C SER A 96 7.65 4.70 -3.58
N TYR A 97 6.46 4.27 -3.99
CA TYR A 97 5.22 4.54 -3.27
C TYR A 97 5.18 3.86 -1.91
N ALA A 98 5.45 2.55 -1.88
CA ALA A 98 5.42 1.78 -0.65
C ALA A 98 6.41 2.32 0.40
N ASP A 99 7.63 2.67 -0.02
CA ASP A 99 8.63 3.27 0.86
C ASP A 99 8.17 4.64 1.40
N SER A 100 7.49 5.44 0.57
CA SER A 100 6.94 6.74 0.98
C SER A 100 5.79 6.60 1.97
N ILE A 101 4.92 5.61 1.80
CA ILE A 101 3.89 5.28 2.78
C ILE A 101 4.52 4.78 4.07
N ALA A 102 5.52 3.90 4.00
CA ALA A 102 6.22 3.40 5.17
C ALA A 102 6.87 4.54 5.98
N ALA A 103 7.46 5.53 5.31
CA ALA A 103 8.00 6.72 5.97
C ALA A 103 6.94 7.55 6.72
N ILE A 104 5.67 7.55 6.26
CA ILE A 104 4.56 8.20 6.95
C ILE A 104 4.13 7.40 8.19
N ILE A 105 3.96 6.07 8.07
CA ILE A 105 3.32 5.25 9.11
C ILE A 105 4.31 4.60 10.09
N ASP A 106 5.59 4.52 9.74
CA ASP A 106 6.69 3.95 10.53
C ASP A 106 7.98 4.78 10.34
N PRO A 107 8.00 6.06 10.74
CA PRO A 107 9.12 6.97 10.50
C PRO A 107 10.44 6.51 11.15
N GLU A 108 10.36 5.74 12.25
CA GLU A 108 11.52 5.18 12.95
C GLU A 108 11.93 3.80 12.43
N ARG A 109 11.24 3.25 11.43
CA ARG A 109 11.45 1.91 10.85
C ARG A 109 11.42 0.77 11.88
N LYS A 110 10.61 0.91 12.93
CA LYS A 110 10.50 -0.05 14.05
C LYS A 110 9.40 -1.08 13.85
N LEU A 111 8.42 -0.81 12.97
CA LEU A 111 7.27 -1.66 12.73
C LEU A 111 7.53 -2.64 11.58
N PHE A 112 7.98 -2.14 10.44
CA PHE A 112 8.15 -2.92 9.22
C PHE A 112 9.62 -3.18 8.90
N GLY A 113 10.53 -2.26 9.22
CA GLY A 113 11.96 -2.43 8.95
C GLY A 113 12.25 -2.60 7.45
N GLU A 114 12.64 -3.81 7.05
CA GLU A 114 12.85 -4.21 5.64
C GLU A 114 11.74 -5.13 5.10
N ARG A 115 10.70 -5.41 5.89
CA ARG A 115 9.58 -6.30 5.56
C ARG A 115 8.53 -5.59 4.71
N LEU A 116 8.95 -5.12 3.55
CA LEU A 116 8.12 -4.45 2.57
C LEU A 116 8.27 -5.17 1.23
N THR A 117 7.15 -5.63 0.70
CA THR A 117 7.04 -6.24 -0.63
C THR A 117 6.13 -5.37 -1.50
N SER A 118 6.64 -4.89 -2.61
CA SER A 118 5.93 -4.07 -3.59
C SER A 118 5.73 -4.83 -4.90
N ARG A 119 5.03 -4.20 -5.85
CA ARG A 119 4.88 -4.72 -7.21
C ARG A 119 6.21 -4.93 -7.93
N ASP A 120 7.19 -4.08 -7.65
CA ASP A 120 8.44 -4.04 -8.42
C ASP A 120 9.44 -5.12 -7.97
N ASP A 121 9.14 -5.83 -6.87
CA ASP A 121 10.02 -6.85 -6.30
C ASP A 121 9.90 -8.23 -7.02
N PHE A 122 8.97 -8.39 -7.97
CA PHE A 122 8.78 -9.64 -8.72
C PHE A 122 8.16 -9.40 -10.11
N GLU A 123 8.56 -10.21 -11.10
CA GLU A 123 8.18 -10.03 -12.51
C GLU A 123 6.66 -10.11 -12.74
N GLU A 124 5.96 -10.99 -12.02
CA GLU A 124 4.50 -11.10 -12.11
C GLU A 124 3.75 -10.04 -11.27
N GLY A 125 4.44 -9.07 -10.68
CA GLY A 125 3.79 -7.92 -10.02
C GLY A 125 2.86 -7.18 -10.97
N SER A 126 3.20 -7.18 -12.26
CA SER A 126 2.37 -6.69 -13.35
C SER A 126 1.02 -7.40 -13.50
N LEU A 127 0.88 -8.65 -13.00
CA LEU A 127 -0.35 -9.43 -13.06
C LEU A 127 -1.32 -9.12 -11.92
N ASN A 128 -0.96 -8.22 -10.99
CA ASN A 128 -1.76 -7.88 -9.80
C ASN A 128 -2.14 -9.11 -8.95
N GLN A 129 -1.24 -10.09 -8.84
CA GLN A 129 -1.41 -11.29 -8.01
C GLN A 129 -0.40 -11.35 -6.87
N LYS A 130 -0.89 -11.61 -5.67
CA LYS A 130 -0.11 -11.81 -4.45
C LYS A 130 0.02 -13.30 -4.14
N ASN A 131 1.18 -13.69 -3.62
CA ASN A 131 1.44 -15.07 -3.21
C ASN A 131 2.28 -15.06 -1.93
N LEU A 132 1.81 -15.72 -0.88
CA LEU A 132 2.53 -15.80 0.40
C LEU A 132 3.90 -16.44 0.25
N ARG A 133 4.11 -17.36 -0.69
CA ARG A 133 5.41 -18.00 -0.92
C ARG A 133 6.53 -17.03 -1.30
N ARG A 134 6.20 -15.81 -1.77
CA ARG A 134 7.20 -14.77 -2.04
C ARG A 134 7.80 -14.18 -0.76
N VAL A 135 7.02 -14.15 0.32
CA VAL A 135 7.45 -13.63 1.64
C VAL A 135 7.80 -14.78 2.59
N PHE A 136 7.11 -15.91 2.46
CA PHE A 136 7.19 -17.09 3.31
C PHE A 136 7.28 -18.36 2.44
N PRO A 137 8.44 -18.64 1.81
CA PRO A 137 8.56 -19.70 0.78
C PRO A 137 8.33 -21.11 1.30
N CYS A 138 8.55 -21.36 2.59
CA CYS A 138 8.53 -22.70 3.16
C CYS A 138 7.31 -23.00 4.03
N ASP A 139 6.73 -21.98 4.68
CA ASP A 139 5.71 -22.17 5.72
C ASP A 139 4.94 -20.87 5.97
N ASP A 140 3.63 -20.91 5.73
CA ASP A 140 2.68 -19.82 5.96
C ASP A 140 1.66 -20.12 7.07
N THR A 141 1.84 -21.21 7.83
CA THR A 141 0.90 -21.64 8.88
C THR A 141 0.74 -20.63 10.01
N MET A 142 1.71 -19.73 10.18
CA MET A 142 1.73 -18.69 11.20
C MET A 142 1.47 -17.28 10.63
N VAL A 143 0.94 -17.18 9.41
CA VAL A 143 0.73 -15.91 8.72
C VAL A 143 -0.76 -15.56 8.68
N LEU A 144 -1.11 -14.32 8.99
CA LEU A 144 -2.41 -13.73 8.68
C LEU A 144 -2.24 -12.62 7.64
N ILE A 145 -3.23 -12.48 6.77
CA ILE A 145 -3.30 -11.41 5.77
C ILE A 145 -4.49 -10.51 6.11
N VAL A 146 -4.31 -9.20 5.99
CA VAL A 146 -5.41 -8.23 5.96
C VAL A 146 -5.33 -7.47 4.64
N ASP A 147 -6.34 -7.65 3.82
CA ASP A 147 -6.44 -7.08 2.46
C ASP A 147 -7.92 -6.83 2.15
N ASP A 148 -8.25 -5.76 1.42
CA ASP A 148 -9.63 -5.50 1.00
C ASP A 148 -10.07 -6.37 -0.18
N ARG A 149 -9.10 -6.91 -0.91
CA ARG A 149 -9.30 -7.77 -2.08
C ARG A 149 -8.95 -9.21 -1.78
N GLU A 150 -9.87 -10.10 -2.12
CA GLU A 150 -9.67 -11.54 -2.04
C GLU A 150 -9.10 -12.08 -3.34
N ASP A 151 -9.55 -11.54 -4.48
CA ASP A 151 -9.21 -12.00 -5.82
C ASP A 151 -7.71 -11.93 -6.14
N VAL A 152 -6.98 -10.99 -5.54
CA VAL A 152 -5.52 -10.88 -5.70
C VAL A 152 -4.74 -12.01 -5.02
N TRP A 153 -5.37 -12.77 -4.11
CA TRP A 153 -4.76 -13.88 -3.37
C TRP A 153 -5.20 -15.26 -3.86
N LEU A 154 -6.06 -15.32 -4.88
CA LEU A 154 -6.56 -16.58 -5.41
C LEU A 154 -5.73 -17.02 -6.62
N GLU A 155 -5.30 -18.28 -6.63
CA GLU A 155 -4.66 -18.89 -7.81
C GLU A 155 -5.67 -19.10 -8.94
N ASP A 156 -6.92 -19.48 -8.59
CA ASP A 156 -8.03 -19.60 -9.53
C ASP A 156 -9.38 -19.15 -8.90
N ARG A 157 -10.43 -19.07 -9.72
CA ARG A 157 -11.77 -18.60 -9.31
C ARG A 157 -12.47 -19.49 -8.27
N SER A 158 -11.99 -20.71 -8.07
CA SER A 158 -12.54 -21.69 -7.12
C SER A 158 -11.73 -21.80 -5.83
N SER A 159 -10.51 -21.26 -5.83
CA SER A 159 -9.60 -21.25 -4.71
C SER A 159 -10.06 -20.31 -3.60
N LYS A 160 -9.55 -20.55 -2.38
CA LYS A 160 -9.72 -19.66 -1.24
C LYS A 160 -8.37 -19.40 -0.60
N MET A 161 -8.21 -18.22 -0.01
CA MET A 161 -7.04 -17.92 0.83
C MET A 161 -7.44 -18.03 2.31
N PRO A 162 -7.17 -19.15 3.00
CA PRO A 162 -7.64 -19.36 4.37
C PRO A 162 -7.01 -18.40 5.39
N ASN A 163 -5.83 -17.85 5.07
CA ASN A 163 -5.10 -16.90 5.92
C ASN A 163 -5.63 -15.45 5.78
N LEU A 164 -6.57 -15.19 4.86
CA LEU A 164 -7.09 -13.86 4.57
C LEU A 164 -8.22 -13.45 5.51
N ILE A 165 -8.03 -12.34 6.20
CA ILE A 165 -9.08 -11.55 6.84
C ILE A 165 -9.42 -10.40 5.90
N LYS A 166 -10.51 -10.56 5.14
CA LYS A 166 -10.96 -9.55 4.19
C LYS A 166 -11.39 -8.27 4.91
N ALA A 167 -10.65 -7.19 4.68
CA ALA A 167 -11.00 -5.87 5.21
C ALA A 167 -12.15 -5.26 4.40
N ARG A 168 -12.95 -4.42 5.04
CA ARG A 168 -13.87 -3.54 4.28
C ARG A 168 -13.03 -2.49 3.54
N PRO A 169 -13.19 -2.32 2.21
CA PRO A 169 -12.51 -1.28 1.45
C PRO A 169 -12.71 0.10 2.05
N TYR A 170 -11.63 0.85 2.20
CA TYR A 170 -11.60 2.19 2.76
C TYR A 170 -11.63 3.23 1.64
N HIS A 171 -12.78 3.87 1.44
CA HIS A 171 -12.96 4.93 0.45
C HIS A 171 -13.22 6.27 1.15
N PHE A 172 -12.18 7.11 1.21
CA PHE A 172 -12.28 8.47 1.74
C PHE A 172 -12.58 9.50 0.64
N PHE A 173 -11.84 9.42 -0.47
CA PHE A 173 -11.90 10.35 -1.61
C PHE A 173 -12.97 9.89 -2.61
N LYS A 174 -14.23 9.85 -2.19
CA LYS A 174 -15.32 9.35 -3.04
C LYS A 174 -15.52 10.26 -4.25
N GLY A 175 -15.58 9.68 -5.45
CA GLY A 175 -15.79 10.41 -6.71
C GLY A 175 -14.58 11.18 -7.23
N LEU A 176 -13.42 11.02 -6.58
CA LEU A 176 -12.13 11.49 -7.08
C LEU A 176 -11.39 10.35 -7.77
N HIS A 177 -10.51 10.70 -8.71
CA HIS A 177 -9.65 9.72 -9.37
C HIS A 177 -8.73 9.03 -8.35
N GLU A 178 -8.63 7.70 -8.41
CA GLU A 178 -7.76 6.94 -7.52
C GLU A 178 -6.33 6.97 -8.09
N ALA A 179 -5.34 7.23 -7.22
CA ALA A 179 -3.94 7.34 -7.64
C ALA A 179 -3.40 6.06 -8.31
N TYR A 180 -4.01 4.92 -7.98
CA TYR A 180 -3.72 3.62 -8.55
C TYR A 180 -5.04 3.01 -8.99
N ASP A 181 -5.53 3.41 -10.18
CA ASP A 181 -6.73 2.80 -10.74
C ASP A 181 -6.51 1.29 -10.91
N ARG A 182 -7.25 0.54 -10.10
CA ARG A 182 -7.24 -0.92 -9.98
C ARG A 182 -7.63 -1.63 -11.28
N THR A 183 -8.08 -0.90 -12.30
CA THR A 183 -8.63 -1.42 -13.55
C THR A 183 -7.74 -1.28 -14.77
N SER A 184 -6.63 -0.52 -14.71
CA SER A 184 -5.68 -0.47 -15.82
C SER A 184 -4.85 -1.75 -15.87
N LYS A 185 -5.40 -2.79 -16.50
CA LYS A 185 -4.57 -3.76 -17.22
C LYS A 185 -3.84 -2.96 -18.30
N ALA A 186 -2.63 -2.48 -18.02
CA ALA A 186 -1.75 -2.14 -19.13
C ALA A 186 -1.38 -3.48 -19.80
N PRO A 187 -1.79 -3.75 -21.05
CA PRO A 187 -1.26 -4.88 -21.78
C PRO A 187 0.22 -4.56 -22.01
N ILE A 188 1.11 -5.46 -21.58
CA ILE A 188 2.47 -5.45 -22.13
C ILE A 188 2.31 -5.93 -23.58
N GLU A 189 2.28 -5.00 -24.52
CA GLU A 189 2.60 -5.32 -25.90
C GLU A 189 4.06 -5.80 -25.90
N ILE A 190 4.24 -7.13 -25.93
CA ILE A 190 5.52 -7.70 -26.34
C ILE A 190 5.64 -7.38 -27.83
N GLY A 191 6.30 -6.27 -28.13
CA GLY A 191 6.70 -5.90 -29.47
C GLY A 191 7.50 -7.05 -30.08
N GLY A 192 6.83 -7.80 -30.96
CA GLY A 192 7.43 -8.84 -31.77
C GLY A 192 8.45 -8.23 -32.72
N GLY A 193 9.70 -8.12 -32.27
CA GLY A 193 10.85 -7.90 -33.13
C GLY A 193 11.10 -9.13 -33.99
N SER A 194 10.40 -9.23 -35.12
CA SER A 194 10.71 -10.18 -36.19
C SER A 194 12.08 -9.83 -36.79
N LEU A 195 13.13 -10.48 -36.31
CA LEU A 195 14.41 -10.55 -37.02
C LEU A 195 14.24 -11.45 -38.24
N ALA A 196 13.97 -10.80 -39.38
CA ALA A 196 14.04 -11.41 -40.69
C ALA A 196 15.46 -11.97 -40.92
N LYS A 197 15.57 -13.29 -41.02
CA LYS A 197 16.73 -13.95 -41.63
C LYS A 197 16.75 -13.57 -43.11
N LYS A 198 17.66 -12.68 -43.50
CA LYS A 198 18.07 -12.54 -44.90
C LYS A 198 18.86 -13.80 -45.29
N GLN A 199 18.30 -14.56 -46.22
CA GLN A 199 19.07 -15.44 -47.09
C GLN A 199 19.92 -14.59 -48.04
N ALA A 200 21.21 -14.90 -48.08
CA ALA A 200 22.08 -14.85 -49.25
C ALA A 200 23.21 -15.86 -49.02
#